data_AF-A0A6V7JYH5-F1
#
_entry.id   AF-A0A6V7JYH5-F1
#
_cell.length_a   1.000
_cell.length_b   1.000
_cell.length_c   1.000
_cell.angle_alpha   90.00
_cell.angle_beta   90.00
_cell.angle_gamma   90.00
#
_symmetry.space_group_name_H-M   'P 1'
#
loop_
_entity.id
_entity.type
_entity.pdbx_description
1 polymer ?
#
loop_
_entity_poly.entity_id
_entity_poly.type
_entity_poly.pdbx_seq_one_letter_code
_entity_poly.pdbx_strand_id
1 'polypeptide(L)'
;ALSALVLLVLIHDGACDDHHHKAYSFQHHHGPVTGHHQKITWTDKHGHHHHDYVAEPHYKYSYGVEDHHTHDFHGQKEHGD
;
A
#
# COMPACT_ATOMS: atom_id res chain seq x y z
N ALA A 1 1.52 -47.04 34.63
CA ALA A 1 2.47 -46.75 33.52
C ALA A 1 1.76 -46.18 32.27
N LEU A 2 0.64 -46.75 31.82
CA LEU A 2 -0.10 -46.26 30.63
C LEU A 2 -0.62 -44.81 30.74
N SER A 3 -1.03 -44.36 31.93
CA SER A 3 -1.51 -42.99 32.16
C SER A 3 -0.46 -41.91 31.86
N ALA A 4 0.81 -42.15 32.17
CA ALA A 4 1.88 -41.20 31.88
C ALA A 4 2.21 -41.15 30.38
N LEU A 5 2.09 -42.30 29.69
CA LEU A 5 2.30 -42.40 28.25
C LEU A 5 1.20 -41.68 27.47
N VAL A 6 -0.07 -41.84 27.89
CA VAL A 6 -1.22 -41.11 27.32
C VAL A 6 -1.07 -39.60 27.53
N LEU A 7 -0.62 -39.17 28.72
CA LEU A 7 -0.35 -37.76 28.99
C LEU A 7 0.77 -37.21 28.08
N LEU A 8 1.85 -37.99 27.87
CA LEU A 8 2.97 -37.59 27.02
C LEU A 8 2.57 -37.45 25.54
N VAL A 9 1.68 -38.32 25.04
CA VAL A 9 1.14 -38.25 23.67
C VAL A 9 0.25 -37.01 23.49
N LEU A 10 -0.61 -36.70 24.47
CA LEU A 10 -1.47 -35.51 24.42
C LEU A 10 -0.70 -34.19 24.50
N ILE A 11 0.48 -34.17 25.12
CA ILE A 11 1.33 -32.98 25.22
C ILE A 11 2.12 -32.73 23.91
N HIS A 12 2.41 -33.77 23.12
CA HIS A 12 3.12 -33.62 21.83
C HIS A 12 2.24 -33.04 20.71
N ASP A 13 0.94 -33.29 20.73
CA ASP A 13 0.00 -32.73 19.74
C ASP A 13 -0.33 -31.24 19.99
N GLY A 14 0.13 -30.68 21.12
CA GLY A 14 -0.16 -29.30 21.54
C GLY A 14 0.97 -28.29 21.26
N ALA A 15 2.12 -28.72 20.74
CA ALA A 15 3.18 -27.81 20.34
C ALA A 15 2.92 -27.34 18.90
N CYS A 16 2.03 -26.35 18.74
CA CYS A 16 2.06 -25.52 17.54
C CYS A 16 3.43 -24.83 17.52
N ASP A 17 4.28 -25.28 16.62
CA ASP A 17 5.55 -24.62 16.33
C ASP A 17 5.20 -23.19 15.90
N ASP A 18 5.44 -22.23 16.79
CA ASP A 18 5.09 -20.83 16.65
C ASP A 18 6.07 -20.12 15.71
N HIS A 19 6.29 -20.71 14.54
CA HIS A 19 6.76 -19.98 13.38
C HIS A 19 5.60 -19.10 12.91
N HIS A 20 5.38 -18.00 13.62
CA HIS A 20 4.44 -16.97 13.23
C HIS A 20 4.78 -16.47 11.82
N HIS A 21 4.19 -17.09 10.81
CA HIS A 21 4.23 -16.61 9.45
C HIS A 21 3.51 -15.25 9.41
N LYS A 22 4.29 -14.18 9.22
CA LYS A 22 3.78 -12.82 9.23
C LYS A 22 3.51 -12.38 7.79
N ALA A 23 2.26 -12.08 7.50
CA ALA A 23 1.87 -11.30 6.35
C ALA A 23 1.94 -9.80 6.70
N TYR A 24 2.46 -8.99 5.79
CA TYR A 24 2.60 -7.54 5.98
C TYR A 24 1.72 -6.81 4.98
N SER A 25 0.97 -5.81 5.45
CA SER A 25 0.29 -4.86 4.56
C SER A 25 1.20 -3.67 4.28
N PHE A 26 1.12 -3.12 3.08
CA PHE A 26 1.85 -1.91 2.71
C PHE A 26 0.94 -0.89 2.03
N GLN A 27 1.33 0.38 2.17
CA GLN A 27 0.74 1.51 1.48
C GLN A 27 1.85 2.53 1.21
N HIS A 28 2.15 2.79 -0.07
CA HIS A 28 3.12 3.79 -0.50
C HIS A 28 2.42 4.91 -1.27
N HIS A 29 2.79 6.14 -0.98
CA HIS A 29 2.25 7.33 -1.61
C HIS A 29 3.38 8.29 -2.01
N HIS A 30 3.32 8.78 -3.24
CA HIS A 30 4.15 9.83 -3.79
C HIS A 30 3.26 11.00 -4.20
N GLY A 31 3.60 12.18 -3.68
CA GLY A 31 2.73 13.34 -3.58
C GLY A 31 2.17 13.88 -4.89
N PRO A 32 1.07 14.68 -4.81
CA PRO A 32 0.16 14.94 -5.91
C PRO A 32 0.63 15.92 -6.97
N VAL A 33 1.74 16.61 -6.73
CA VAL A 33 2.22 17.68 -7.61
C VAL A 33 3.72 17.53 -7.75
N THR A 34 4.19 17.33 -8.98
CA THR A 34 5.60 17.48 -9.33
C THR A 34 5.73 18.40 -10.54
N GLY A 35 6.85 19.11 -10.65
CA GLY A 35 7.09 20.03 -11.76
C GLY A 35 6.73 21.50 -11.47
N HIS A 36 7.00 22.36 -12.46
CA HIS A 36 6.76 23.80 -12.37
C HIS A 36 5.30 24.13 -12.69
N HIS A 37 4.72 25.06 -11.95
CA HIS A 37 3.39 25.59 -12.26
C HIS A 37 3.40 26.30 -13.62
N GLN A 38 2.36 26.10 -14.42
CA GLN A 38 2.15 26.82 -15.68
C GLN A 38 1.12 27.93 -15.46
N LYS A 39 1.50 29.17 -15.78
CA LYS A 39 0.58 30.32 -15.73
C LYS A 39 -0.31 30.31 -16.97
N ILE A 40 -1.60 30.15 -16.78
CA ILE A 40 -2.61 30.31 -17.83
C ILE A 40 -3.10 31.75 -17.79
N THR A 41 -3.18 32.40 -18.95
CA THR A 41 -3.74 33.75 -19.08
C THR A 41 -4.80 33.77 -20.16
N TRP A 42 -5.97 34.33 -19.85
CA TRP A 42 -7.02 34.58 -20.83
C TRP A 42 -7.62 35.97 -20.65
N THR A 43 -8.13 36.51 -21.75
CA THR A 43 -8.84 37.80 -21.77
C THR A 43 -10.32 37.50 -21.94
N ASP A 44 -11.16 38.08 -21.09
CA ASP A 44 -12.61 37.95 -21.24
C ASP A 44 -13.14 38.82 -22.39
N LYS A 45 -14.46 38.78 -22.63
CA LYS A 45 -15.09 39.58 -23.69
C LYS A 45 -15.08 41.10 -23.40
N HIS A 46 -14.69 41.51 -22.19
CA HIS A 46 -14.65 42.89 -21.73
C HIS A 46 -13.22 43.44 -21.65
N GLY A 47 -12.21 42.66 -22.01
CA GLY A 47 -10.80 43.08 -22.01
C GLY A 47 -10.10 42.91 -20.66
N HIS A 48 -10.71 42.24 -19.68
CA HIS A 48 -10.07 41.95 -18.41
C HIS A 48 -9.14 40.74 -18.54
N HIS A 49 -7.92 40.88 -18.03
CA HIS A 49 -6.94 39.80 -17.99
C HIS A 49 -7.11 38.97 -16.73
N HIS A 50 -7.29 37.66 -16.90
CA HIS A 50 -7.35 36.69 -15.82
C HIS A 50 -6.12 35.78 -15.86
N HIS A 51 -5.69 35.34 -14.68
CA HIS A 51 -4.56 34.43 -14.52
C HIS A 51 -4.97 33.27 -13.63
N ASP A 52 -4.60 32.07 -14.03
CA ASP A 52 -4.71 30.85 -13.22
C ASP A 52 -3.40 30.07 -13.30
N TYR A 53 -3.21 29.11 -12.40
CA TYR A 53 -2.01 28.29 -12.31
C TYR A 53 -2.39 26.82 -12.30
N VAL A 54 -1.89 26.08 -13.29
CA VAL A 54 -2.08 24.62 -13.35
C VAL A 54 -0.74 23.95 -13.09
N ALA A 55 -0.73 22.96 -12.21
CA ALA A 55 0.36 22.03 -12.05
C ALA A 55 -0.14 20.63 -12.42
N GLU A 56 0.70 19.85 -13.09
CA GLU A 56 0.35 18.51 -13.54
C GLU A 56 0.21 17.56 -12.34
N PRO A 57 -0.90 16.80 -12.24
CA PRO A 57 -1.17 15.91 -11.11
C PRO A 57 -0.28 14.67 -11.19
N HIS A 58 0.95 14.77 -10.71
CA HIS A 58 1.91 13.67 -10.78
C HIS A 58 1.96 12.90 -9.47
N TYR A 59 1.04 11.93 -9.28
CA TYR A 59 1.01 11.06 -8.10
C TYR A 59 1.31 9.61 -8.43
N LYS A 60 1.86 8.88 -7.45
CA LYS A 60 2.00 7.42 -7.51
C LYS A 60 1.55 6.83 -6.19
N TYR A 61 0.71 5.82 -6.24
CA TYR A 61 0.15 5.16 -5.08
C TYR A 61 0.24 3.64 -5.25
N SER A 62 0.55 2.91 -4.18
CA SER A 62 0.54 1.45 -4.21
C SER A 62 0.10 0.89 -2.88
N TYR A 63 -0.71 -0.17 -2.90
CA TYR A 63 -1.18 -0.86 -1.70
C TYR A 63 -1.21 -2.36 -1.92
N GLY A 64 -1.12 -3.14 -0.84
CA GLY A 64 -1.17 -4.59 -0.95
C GLY A 64 -0.79 -5.33 0.33
N VAL A 65 -0.68 -6.65 0.19
CA VAL A 65 -0.27 -7.60 1.22
C VAL A 65 0.86 -8.47 0.67
N GLU A 66 1.89 -8.67 1.49
CA GLU A 66 3.02 -9.56 1.23
C GLU A 66 3.02 -10.67 2.28
N ASP A 67 2.72 -11.90 1.87
CA ASP A 67 2.81 -13.10 2.71
C ASP A 67 3.97 -13.99 2.24
N HIS A 68 5.09 -13.91 2.96
CA HIS A 68 6.30 -14.68 2.66
C HIS A 68 6.17 -16.18 2.91
N HIS A 69 5.14 -16.63 3.62
CA HIS A 69 4.95 -18.03 3.93
C HIS A 69 4.16 -18.76 2.84
N THR A 70 3.06 -18.16 2.37
CA THR A 70 2.27 -18.71 1.26
C THR A 70 2.84 -18.31 -0.10
N HIS A 71 3.82 -17.40 -0.12
CA HIS A 71 4.31 -16.71 -1.32
C HIS A 71 3.19 -15.98 -2.06
N ASP A 72 2.14 -15.59 -1.34
CA ASP A 72 1.03 -14.82 -1.88
C ASP A 72 1.37 -13.32 -1.79
N PHE A 73 1.50 -12.71 -2.96
CA PHE A 73 1.79 -11.30 -3.12
C PHE A 73 0.65 -10.66 -3.92
N HIS A 74 -0.13 -9.83 -3.25
CA HIS A 74 -1.28 -9.19 -3.84
C HIS A 74 -1.22 -7.69 -3.62
N GLY A 75 -1.11 -6.93 -4.70
CA GLY A 75 -1.06 -5.47 -4.64
C GLY A 75 -1.61 -4.80 -5.89
N GLN A 76 -1.89 -3.52 -5.74
CA GLN A 76 -2.38 -2.64 -6.79
C GLN A 76 -1.51 -1.39 -6.82
N LYS A 77 -1.34 -0.82 -8.01
CA LYS A 77 -0.58 0.40 -8.25
C LYS A 77 -1.43 1.35 -9.08
N GLU A 78 -1.50 2.59 -8.63
CA GLU A 78 -2.19 3.69 -9.27
C GLU A 78 -1.17 4.81 -9.54
N HIS A 79 -1.30 5.47 -10.68
CA HIS A 79 -0.55 6.68 -10.96
C HIS A 79 -1.44 7.66 -11.70
N GLY A 80 -1.20 8.95 -11.46
CA GLY A 80 -1.59 10.02 -12.35
C GLY A 80 -0.31 10.62 -12.91
N ASP A 81 -0.21 10.61 -14.24
CA ASP A 81 0.67 11.46 -15.02
C ASP A 81 -0.15 12.60 -15.65
#